data_AF-A0A942DL42-F1
#
_entry.id   AF-A0A942DL42-F1
#
_cell.length_a   1.000
_cell.length_b   1.000
_cell.length_c   1.000
_cell.angle_alpha   90.00
_cell.angle_beta   90.00
_cell.angle_gamma   90.00
#
_symmetry.space_group_name_H-M   'P 1'
#
loop_
_entity.id
_entity.type
_entity.pdbx_description
1 polymer ?
#
loop_
_entity_poly.entity_id
_entity_poly.type
_entity_poly.pdbx_seq_one_letter_code
_entity_poly.pdbx_strand_id
1 'polypeptide(L)'
;HYGYELEHAANAIVLATKSQPVEFLCCIVLATTKLDVNKKVRQIMDGRKVSFATPEQTLALTGMLIGGVTPFGLQQIPIYIDAAVMQQPQVIAGGGNRSTKVLLHPEEYK
;
A
#
# COMPACT_ATOMS: atom_id res chain seq x y z
N HIS A 1 1.83 -6.37 24.33
CA HIS A 1 2.65 -6.54 23.11
C HIS A 1 2.30 -7.91 22.52
N TYR A 2 1.40 -7.96 21.52
CA TYR A 2 1.11 -9.20 20.80
C TYR A 2 2.36 -9.53 19.98
N GLY A 3 3.00 -10.67 20.25
CA GLY A 3 4.30 -11.09 19.71
C GLY A 3 4.29 -11.43 18.22
N TYR A 4 3.83 -10.49 17.40
CA TYR A 4 3.99 -10.55 15.97
C TYR A 4 5.23 -9.76 15.59
N GLU A 5 6.19 -10.48 15.03
CA GLU A 5 7.39 -9.92 14.43
C GLU A 5 7.00 -8.89 13.34
N LEU A 6 7.67 -7.74 13.34
CA LEU A 6 7.49 -6.69 12.31
C LEU A 6 7.70 -7.21 10.88
N GLU A 7 8.35 -8.37 10.74
CA GLU A 7 8.61 -9.05 9.48
C GLU A 7 7.34 -9.44 8.70
N HIS A 8 6.23 -9.68 9.40
CA HIS A 8 4.95 -10.04 8.77
C HIS A 8 4.01 -8.83 8.56
N ALA A 9 4.39 -7.64 9.00
CA ALA A 9 3.58 -6.45 8.78
C ALA A 9 3.66 -6.02 7.30
N ALA A 10 2.53 -5.64 6.72
CA ALA A 10 2.45 -5.09 5.37
C ALA A 10 1.92 -3.65 5.38
N ASN A 11 2.53 -2.79 4.57
CA ASN A 11 2.16 -1.41 4.38
C ASN A 11 1.40 -1.23 3.07
N ALA A 12 0.25 -0.56 3.13
CA ALA A 12 -0.42 -0.01 1.97
C ALA A 12 0.05 1.42 1.72
N ILE A 13 0.65 1.65 0.56
CA ILE A 13 1.28 2.93 0.19
C ILE A 13 0.61 3.45 -1.06
N VAL A 14 0.06 4.66 -1.02
CA VAL A 14 -0.56 5.31 -2.19
C VAL A 14 0.47 6.17 -2.91
N LEU A 15 0.54 6.01 -4.22
CA LEU A 15 1.48 6.68 -5.11
C LEU A 15 0.68 7.54 -6.09
N ALA A 16 1.26 8.65 -6.53
CA ALA A 16 0.67 9.58 -7.47
C ALA A 16 1.65 9.87 -8.62
N THR A 17 1.14 9.97 -9.85
CA THR A 17 1.94 10.51 -10.96
C THR A 17 2.15 12.02 -10.79
N LYS A 18 3.23 12.53 -11.38
CA LYS A 18 3.47 13.97 -11.54
C LYS A 18 2.96 14.49 -12.89
N SER A 19 1.90 13.88 -13.43
CA SER A 19 1.24 14.25 -14.68
C SER A 19 -0.09 14.94 -14.43
N GLN A 20 -0.68 15.52 -15.47
CA GLN A 20 -2.07 15.95 -15.47
C GLN A 20 -2.83 15.18 -16.58
N PRO A 21 -3.94 14.47 -16.27
CA PRO A 21 -4.47 14.23 -14.93
C PRO A 21 -3.51 13.41 -14.05
N VAL A 22 -3.68 13.54 -12.73
CA VAL A 22 -2.97 12.72 -11.74
C VAL A 22 -3.60 11.34 -11.72
N GLU A 23 -2.77 10.30 -11.83
CA GLU A 23 -3.18 8.93 -11.65
C GLU A 23 -2.59 8.36 -10.37
N PHE A 24 -3.34 7.46 -9.73
CA PHE A 24 -2.98 6.89 -8.45
C PHE A 24 -2.91 5.37 -8.53
N LEU A 25 -2.04 4.78 -7.72
CA LEU A 25 -2.05 3.34 -7.44
C LEU A 25 -1.73 3.10 -5.96
N CYS A 26 -2.05 1.91 -5.47
CA CYS A 26 -1.63 1.45 -4.16
C CYS A 26 -0.61 0.31 -4.32
N CYS A 27 0.49 0.36 -3.56
CA CYS A 27 1.42 -0.75 -3.42
C CYS A 27 1.32 -1.36 -2.03
N ILE A 28 1.20 -2.68 -1.96
CA ILE A 28 1.29 -3.46 -0.72
C ILE A 28 2.69 -4.08 -0.64
N VAL A 29 3.47 -3.69 0.36
CA VAL A 29 4.85 -4.16 0.58
C VAL A 29 5.05 -4.55 2.04
N LEU A 30 5.98 -5.45 2.35
CA LEU A 30 6.35 -5.73 3.74
C LEU A 30 6.91 -4.48 4.42
N ALA A 31 6.68 -4.33 5.73
CA ALA A 31 7.14 -3.20 6.52
C ALA A 31 8.68 -3.11 6.59
N THR A 32 9.35 -4.23 6.39
CA THR A 32 10.81 -4.35 6.29
C THR A 32 11.36 -3.97 4.92
N THR A 33 10.49 -3.80 3.92
CA THR A 33 10.87 -3.53 2.53
C THR A 33 10.69 -2.05 2.19
N LYS A 34 11.66 -1.49 1.46
CA LYS A 34 11.56 -0.15 0.89
C LYS A 34 11.01 -0.23 -0.53
N LEU A 35 9.92 0.47 -0.79
CA LEU A 35 9.34 0.56 -2.13
C LEU A 35 10.26 1.33 -3.08
N ASP A 36 10.67 0.72 -4.20
CA ASP A 36 11.44 1.39 -5.26
C ASP A 36 10.51 2.18 -6.18
N VAL A 37 10.25 3.43 -5.77
CA VAL A 37 9.38 4.36 -6.49
C VAL A 37 9.97 4.75 -7.85
N ASN A 38 11.27 5.02 -7.90
CA ASN A 38 11.90 5.64 -9.06
C ASN A 38 12.15 4.67 -10.22
N LYS A 39 12.25 3.36 -9.94
CA LYS A 39 12.42 2.33 -10.96
C LYS A 39 11.16 1.47 -11.11
N LYS A 40 10.76 0.74 -10.07
CA LYS A 40 9.69 -0.28 -10.19
C LYS A 40 8.30 0.34 -10.34
N VAL A 41 7.92 1.25 -9.46
CA VAL A 41 6.61 1.92 -9.57
C VAL A 41 6.55 2.76 -10.84
N ARG A 42 7.63 3.46 -11.17
CA ARG A 42 7.74 4.19 -12.44
C ARG A 42 7.53 3.28 -13.66
N GLN A 43 8.09 2.07 -13.65
CA GLN A 43 7.88 1.09 -14.73
C GLN A 43 6.42 0.63 -14.80
N ILE A 44 5.77 0.38 -13.65
CA ILE A 44 4.34 0.06 -13.56
C ILE A 44 3.48 1.18 -14.16
N MET A 45 3.89 2.43 -13.98
CA MET A 45 3.18 3.62 -14.48
C MET A 45 3.67 4.08 -15.86
N ASP A 46 4.11 3.16 -16.72
CA ASP A 46 4.53 3.42 -18.11
C ASP A 46 5.65 4.47 -18.23
N GLY A 47 6.59 4.47 -17.29
CA GLY A 47 7.73 5.38 -17.29
C GLY A 47 7.45 6.79 -16.78
N ARG A 48 6.22 7.08 -16.33
CA ARG A 48 5.82 8.39 -15.79
C ARG A 48 6.46 8.66 -14.43
N LYS A 49 6.83 9.93 -14.17
CA LYS A 49 7.36 10.34 -12.86
C LYS A 49 6.30 10.13 -11.80
N VAL A 50 6.69 9.52 -10.69
CA VAL A 50 5.83 9.17 -9.56
C VAL A 50 6.42 9.68 -8.25
N SER A 51 5.55 9.91 -7.27
CA SER A 51 5.90 10.17 -5.88
C SER A 51 4.89 9.51 -4.95
N PHE A 52 5.18 9.47 -3.65
CA PHE A 52 4.16 9.21 -2.65
C PHE A 52 3.02 10.23 -2.79
N ALA A 53 1.77 9.77 -2.66
CA ALA A 53 0.63 10.67 -2.57
C ALA A 53 0.74 11.48 -1.27
N THR A 54 0.26 12.73 -1.29
CA THR A 54 0.23 13.56 -0.07
C THR A 54 -0.80 13.01 0.93
N PRO A 55 -0.74 13.41 2.22
CA PRO A 55 -1.77 13.06 3.19
C PRO A 55 -3.18 13.45 2.74
N GLU A 56 -3.32 14.62 2.12
CA GLU A 56 -4.60 15.15 1.63
C GLU A 56 -5.11 14.33 0.44
N GLN A 57 -4.24 13.99 -0.51
CA GLN A 57 -4.59 13.12 -1.63
C GLN A 57 -5.00 11.73 -1.15
N THR A 58 -4.25 11.17 -0.20
CA THR A 58 -4.55 9.85 0.39
C THR A 58 -5.90 9.87 1.08
N LEU A 59 -6.17 10.88 1.91
CA LEU A 59 -7.44 11.02 2.60
C LEU A 59 -8.61 11.22 1.62
N ALA A 60 -8.45 12.08 0.62
CA ALA A 60 -9.49 12.33 -0.38
C ALA A 60 -9.82 11.09 -1.21
N LEU A 61 -8.79 10.28 -1.53
CA LEU A 61 -8.94 9.09 -2.37
C LEU A 61 -9.49 7.88 -1.60
N THR A 62 -9.08 7.72 -0.34
CA THR A 62 -9.29 6.49 0.43
C THR A 62 -10.24 6.66 1.62
N GLY A 63 -10.46 7.90 2.08
CA GLY A 63 -11.10 8.18 3.37
C GLY A 63 -10.24 7.83 4.59
N MET A 64 -8.99 7.37 4.39
CA MET A 64 -8.11 6.85 5.43
C MET A 64 -6.90 7.75 5.63
N LEU A 65 -6.42 7.83 6.87
CA LEU A 65 -5.19 8.55 7.22
C LEU A 65 -3.94 7.71 6.86
N ILE A 66 -2.87 8.39 6.47
CA ILE A 66 -1.55 7.77 6.31
C ILE A 66 -1.16 6.99 7.59
N GLY A 67 -0.66 5.77 7.38
CA GLY A 67 -0.30 4.81 8.42
C GLY A 67 -1.44 3.90 8.88
N GLY A 68 -2.68 4.20 8.50
CA GLY A 68 -3.86 3.36 8.72
C GLY A 68 -4.48 2.83 7.42
N VAL A 69 -3.94 3.19 6.26
CA VAL A 69 -4.45 2.76 4.95
C VAL A 69 -4.47 1.25 4.89
N THR A 70 -5.57 0.73 4.35
CA THR A 70 -5.77 -0.68 4.08
C THR A 70 -6.21 -0.85 2.62
N PRO A 71 -5.80 -1.93 1.93
CA PRO A 71 -6.31 -2.20 0.59
C PRO A 71 -7.81 -2.49 0.56
N PHE A 72 -8.38 -2.96 1.67
CA PHE A 72 -9.81 -3.20 1.77
C PHE A 72 -10.61 -1.90 1.59
N GLY A 73 -11.42 -1.85 0.54
CA GLY A 73 -12.20 -0.65 0.19
C GLY A 73 -11.52 0.31 -0.79
N LEU A 74 -10.28 0.05 -1.24
CA LEU A 74 -9.63 0.80 -2.31
C LEU A 74 -10.09 0.34 -3.70
N GLN A 75 -11.37 0.53 -4.01
CA GLN A 75 -11.94 0.05 -5.29
C GLN A 75 -11.68 1.00 -6.48
N GLN A 76 -11.16 2.21 -6.23
CA GLN A 76 -11.04 3.25 -7.25
C GLN A 76 -9.67 3.32 -7.94
N ILE A 77 -8.69 2.55 -7.47
CA ILE A 77 -7.31 2.58 -7.99
C ILE A 77 -6.71 1.19 -8.10
N PRO A 78 -5.78 0.95 -9.04
CA PRO A 78 -5.04 -0.29 -9.11
C PRO A 78 -4.26 -0.58 -7.82
N ILE A 79 -4.28 -1.83 -7.39
CA ILE A 79 -3.49 -2.34 -6.25
C ILE A 79 -2.45 -3.31 -6.79
N TYR A 80 -1.19 -3.07 -6.43
CA TYR A 80 -0.05 -3.94 -6.74
C TYR A 80 0.51 -4.51 -5.45
N ILE A 81 0.61 -5.83 -5.37
CA ILE A 81 1.12 -6.53 -4.20
C ILE A 81 2.52 -7.05 -4.52
N ASP A 82 3.49 -6.73 -3.67
CA ASP A 82 4.85 -7.26 -3.83
C ASP A 82 4.87 -8.78 -3.63
N ALA A 83 5.64 -9.47 -4.45
CA ALA A 83 5.73 -10.93 -4.41
C ALA A 83 6.18 -11.45 -3.03
N ALA A 84 7.01 -10.71 -2.30
CA ALA A 84 7.46 -11.09 -0.96
C ALA A 84 6.30 -11.08 0.06
N VAL A 85 5.29 -10.22 -0.12
CA VAL A 85 4.05 -10.24 0.68
C VAL A 85 3.26 -11.50 0.36
N MET A 86 3.11 -11.84 -0.92
CA MET A 86 2.38 -13.04 -1.36
C MET A 86 3.05 -14.35 -0.95
N GLN A 87 4.33 -14.33 -0.58
CA GLN A 87 5.07 -15.49 -0.09
C GLN A 87 4.93 -15.70 1.43
N GLN A 88 4.33 -14.76 2.15
CA GLN A 88 4.12 -14.92 3.59
C GLN A 88 2.91 -15.84 3.85
N PRO A 89 2.98 -16.72 4.87
CA PRO A 89 1.83 -17.53 5.27
C PRO A 89 0.70 -16.66 5.85
N GLN A 90 1.05 -15.56 6.52
CA GLN A 90 0.11 -14.57 7.06
C GLN A 90 0.77 -13.20 7.09
N VAL A 91 -0.05 -12.15 6.98
CA VAL A 91 0.40 -10.76 7.07
C VAL A 91 -0.49 -9.93 7.97
N ILE A 92 0.10 -8.91 8.59
CA ILE A 92 -0.61 -7.93 9.40
C ILE A 92 -0.80 -6.67 8.56
N ALA A 93 -2.04 -6.39 8.18
CA ALA A 93 -2.44 -5.20 7.46
C ALA A 93 -2.93 -4.08 8.39
N GLY A 94 -2.92 -2.84 7.89
CA GLY A 94 -3.73 -1.76 8.49
C GLY A 94 -5.21 -2.11 8.48
N GLY A 95 -5.95 -1.75 9.53
CA GLY A 95 -7.40 -1.98 9.61
C GLY A 95 -8.25 -0.78 9.18
N GLY A 96 -7.71 0.12 8.34
CA GLY A 96 -8.42 1.33 7.87
C GLY A 96 -8.30 2.53 8.81
N ASN A 97 -7.66 2.37 9.97
CA ASN A 97 -7.36 3.44 10.91
C ASN A 97 -6.01 3.17 11.62
N ARG A 98 -5.62 4.05 12.54
CA ARG A 98 -4.31 3.95 13.23
C ARG A 98 -4.28 2.96 14.38
N SER A 99 -5.42 2.56 14.93
CA SER A 99 -5.51 1.71 16.12
C SER A 99 -5.83 0.25 15.81
N THR A 100 -6.32 -0.06 14.62
CA THR A 100 -6.69 -1.42 14.24
C THR A 100 -5.69 -2.03 13.25
N LYS A 101 -5.46 -3.33 13.43
CA LYS A 101 -4.67 -4.18 12.54
C LYS A 101 -5.45 -5.45 12.27
N VAL A 102 -5.23 -6.04 11.10
CA VAL A 102 -5.93 -7.25 10.67
C VAL A 102 -4.88 -8.29 10.29
N LEU A 103 -4.98 -9.49 10.84
CA LEU A 103 -4.19 -10.63 10.43
C LEU A 103 -4.95 -11.38 9.34
N LEU A 104 -4.31 -11.63 8.21
CA LEU A 104 -4.93 -12.25 7.04
C LEU A 104 -3.93 -13.03 6.21
N HIS A 105 -4.42 -13.96 5.40
CA HIS A 105 -3.67 -14.60 4.34
C HIS A 105 -3.53 -13.64 3.15
N PRO A 106 -2.34 -13.48 2.53
CA PRO A 106 -2.14 -12.49 1.47
C PRO A 106 -3.09 -12.56 0.27
N GLU A 107 -3.65 -13.75 -0.01
CA GLU A 107 -4.65 -13.92 -1.07
C GLU A 107 -5.98 -13.21 -0.78
N GLU A 108 -6.27 -12.88 0.47
CA GLU A 108 -7.45 -12.12 0.87
C GLU A 108 -7.38 -10.64 0.43
N TYR A 109 -6.23 -10.16 -0.06
CA TYR A 109 -6.14 -8.82 -0.66
C TYR A 109 -6.81 -8.70 -2.04
N LYS A 110 -7.25 -9.81 -2.64
CA LYS A 110 -7.88 -9.87 -3.96
C LYS A 110 -9.40 -9.73 -3.92
#